data_AF-A0A7T1HMV3-F1
#
_entry.id   AF-A0A7T1HMV3-F1
#
_cell.length_a   1.000
_cell.length_b   1.000
_cell.length_c   1.000
_cell.angle_alpha   90.00
_cell.angle_beta   90.00
_cell.angle_gamma   90.00
#
_symmetry.space_group_name_H-M   'P 1'
#
loop_
_entity.id
_entity.type
_entity.pdbx_description
1 polymer ?
#
loop_
_entity_poly.entity_id
_entity_poly.type
_entity_poly.pdbx_seq_one_letter_code
_entity_poly.pdbx_strand_id
1 'polypeptide(L)'
;MATLTAAASPFCRIAPEGAFCSPEEDLFLLLESSLKAIERILQLRRGLPLRRTWIEQPYGEEEITILEEEVIPAIQQCLARVDELDERLLAQQELLQRCQQEADREALGEMRLQMA
;
A
#
# COMPACT_ATOMS: atom_id res chain seq x y z
N MET A 1 -5.67 -29.71 7.05
CA MET A 1 -5.08 -28.41 7.42
C MET A 1 -4.39 -27.87 6.19
N ALA A 2 -5.09 -27.09 5.36
CA ALA A 2 -4.51 -26.51 4.15
C ALA A 2 -3.76 -25.24 4.55
N THR A 3 -2.43 -25.26 4.47
CA THR A 3 -1.60 -24.06 4.56
C THR A 3 -1.81 -23.26 3.29
N LEU A 4 -2.66 -22.24 3.35
CA LEU A 4 -2.72 -21.21 2.31
C LEU A 4 -1.40 -20.46 2.37
N THR A 5 -0.48 -20.85 1.49
CA THR A 5 0.74 -20.09 1.22
C THR A 5 0.30 -18.74 0.65
N ALA A 6 0.30 -17.71 1.49
CA ALA A 6 0.14 -16.34 1.05
C ALA A 6 1.29 -16.06 0.09
N ALA A 7 0.98 -15.95 -1.20
CA ALA A 7 1.90 -15.37 -2.16
C ALA A 7 2.35 -14.02 -1.59
N ALA A 8 3.66 -13.84 -1.45
CA ALA A 8 4.23 -12.57 -1.02
C ALA A 8 3.67 -11.48 -1.93
N SER A 9 2.76 -10.69 -1.38
CA SER A 9 2.25 -9.50 -2.05
C SER A 9 3.47 -8.58 -2.26
N PRO A 10 3.62 -7.92 -3.43
CA PRO A 10 4.67 -6.93 -3.63
C PRO A 10 4.60 -5.77 -2.61
N PHE A 11 3.51 -5.70 -1.85
CA PHE A 11 3.13 -4.64 -0.92
C PHE A 11 3.47 -4.91 0.55
N CYS A 12 4.31 -5.89 0.89
CA CYS A 12 4.94 -5.90 2.22
C CYS A 12 5.92 -4.72 2.32
N ARG A 13 5.37 -3.54 2.59
CA ARG A 13 6.07 -2.27 2.69
C ARG A 13 6.90 -2.25 3.96
N ILE A 14 8.23 -2.39 3.76
CA ILE A 14 9.32 -2.05 4.69
C ILE A 14 8.95 -2.25 6.17
N ALA A 15 8.79 -3.50 6.56
CA ALA A 15 8.97 -3.86 7.95
C ALA A 15 10.47 -4.11 8.20
N PRO A 16 11.05 -3.65 9.32
CA PRO A 16 12.41 -4.05 9.70
C PRO A 16 12.48 -5.58 9.69
N GLU A 17 13.62 -6.15 9.25
CA GLU A 17 13.83 -7.60 9.09
C GLU A 17 13.21 -8.39 10.25
N GLY A 18 12.06 -9.02 10.01
CA GLY A 18 11.37 -9.88 10.99
C GLY A 18 9.94 -9.49 11.39
N ALA A 19 9.39 -8.34 11.00
CA ALA A 19 7.99 -8.01 11.30
C ALA A 19 7.07 -8.34 10.11
N PHE A 20 6.47 -9.53 10.11
CA PHE A 20 5.29 -9.77 9.29
C PHE A 20 4.14 -8.95 9.88
N CYS A 21 3.92 -7.74 9.38
CA CYS A 21 2.76 -6.95 9.79
C CYS A 21 1.50 -7.65 9.28
N SER A 22 0.63 -8.04 10.20
CA SER A 22 -0.74 -8.42 9.87
C SER A 22 -1.44 -7.24 9.17
N PRO A 23 -2.45 -7.47 8.30
CA PRO A 23 -3.24 -6.39 7.71
C PRO A 23 -3.89 -5.45 8.74
N GLU A 24 -4.00 -5.90 9.99
CA GLU A 24 -4.49 -5.13 11.12
C GLU A 24 -3.45 -4.10 11.61
N GLU A 25 -2.18 -4.28 11.27
CA GLU A 25 -1.05 -3.42 11.65
C GLU A 25 -0.63 -2.45 10.54
N ASP A 26 -0.95 -2.75 9.28
CA ASP A 26 -0.73 -1.84 8.13
C ASP A 26 -2.04 -1.19 7.67
N LEU A 27 -2.17 0.10 8.00
CA LEU A 27 -3.34 0.91 7.66
C LEU A 27 -3.60 1.02 6.16
N PHE A 28 -2.56 1.03 5.32
CA PHE A 28 -2.71 1.14 3.86
C PHE A 28 -3.16 -0.18 3.26
N LEU A 29 -2.61 -1.29 3.76
CA LEU A 29 -3.04 -2.62 3.36
C LEU A 29 -4.50 -2.88 3.77
N LEU A 30 -4.90 -2.43 4.97
CA LEU A 30 -6.30 -2.46 5.40
C LEU A 30 -7.19 -1.65 4.46
N LEU A 31 -6.76 -0.45 4.07
CA LEU A 31 -7.51 0.43 3.16
C LEU A 31 -7.70 -0.23 1.78
N GLU A 32 -6.64 -0.80 1.22
CA GLU A 32 -6.66 -1.50 -0.07
C GLU A 32 -7.57 -2.74 -0.02
N SER A 33 -7.45 -3.53 1.05
CA SER A 33 -8.28 -4.73 1.23
C SER A 33 -9.77 -4.37 1.38
N SER A 34 -10.06 -3.28 2.10
CA SER A 34 -11.41 -2.76 2.32
C SER A 34 -12.00 -2.23 1.02
N LEU A 35 -11.24 -1.49 0.21
CA LEU A 35 -11.65 -1.04 -1.12
C LEU A 35 -12.06 -2.22 -2.00
N LYS A 36 -11.20 -3.23 -2.13
CA LYS A 36 -11.48 -4.43 -2.94
C LYS A 36 -12.71 -5.20 -2.43
N ALA A 37 -12.88 -5.28 -1.11
CA ALA A 37 -14.04 -5.92 -0.51
C ALA A 37 -15.33 -5.17 -0.84
N ILE A 38 -15.33 -3.84 -0.70
CA ILE A 38 -16.47 -2.97 -1.03
C ILE A 38 -16.84 -3.11 -2.51
N GLU A 39 -15.87 -2.94 -3.41
CA GLU A 39 -16.09 -3.05 -4.86
C GLU A 39 -16.70 -4.41 -5.23
N ARG A 40 -16.19 -5.49 -4.64
CA ARG A 40 -16.72 -6.84 -4.86
C ARG A 40 -18.15 -6.98 -4.33
N ILE A 41 -18.45 -6.44 -3.17
CA ILE A 41 -19.80 -6.47 -2.58
C ILE A 41 -20.78 -5.72 -3.50
N LEU A 42 -20.44 -4.51 -3.93
CA LEU A 42 -21.28 -3.70 -4.81
C LEU A 42 -21.52 -4.40 -6.15
N GLN A 43 -20.48 -5.02 -6.73
CA GLN A 43 -20.61 -5.79 -7.96
C GLN A 43 -21.54 -7.00 -7.80
N LEU A 44 -21.39 -7.77 -6.72
CA LEU A 44 -22.22 -8.96 -6.45
C LEU A 44 -23.68 -8.62 -6.11
N ARG A 45 -23.92 -7.42 -5.56
CA ARG A 45 -25.25 -6.97 -5.13
C ARG A 45 -25.86 -5.95 -6.08
N ARG A 46 -25.33 -5.82 -7.30
CA ARG A 46 -25.85 -4.86 -8.27
C ARG A 46 -27.34 -5.09 -8.54
N GLY A 47 -28.15 -4.05 -8.32
CA GLY A 47 -29.61 -4.11 -8.48
C GLY A 47 -30.34 -4.86 -7.36
N LEU A 48 -29.65 -5.25 -6.28
CA LEU A 48 -30.23 -5.87 -5.10
C LEU A 48 -29.98 -5.00 -3.86
N PRO A 49 -30.93 -4.94 -2.90
CA PRO A 49 -30.71 -4.20 -1.66
C PRO A 49 -29.49 -4.72 -0.89
N LEU A 50 -28.61 -3.83 -0.45
CA LEU A 50 -27.48 -4.18 0.39
C LEU A 50 -27.94 -4.23 1.86
N ARG A 51 -27.86 -5.40 2.51
CA ARG A 51 -28.38 -5.59 3.88
C ARG A 51 -27.33 -5.15 4.92
N ARG A 52 -27.81 -4.56 6.01
CA ARG A 52 -27.00 -4.30 7.21
C ARG A 52 -26.98 -5.54 8.11
N THR A 53 -25.93 -5.67 8.92
CA THR A 53 -25.75 -6.78 9.87
C THR A 53 -26.56 -6.62 11.15
N TRP A 54 -26.82 -5.38 11.59
CA TRP A 54 -27.38 -5.07 12.91
C TRP A 54 -28.69 -4.29 12.88
N ILE A 55 -29.20 -3.96 11.68
CA ILE A 55 -30.40 -3.15 11.46
C ILE A 55 -31.19 -3.78 10.32
N GLU A 56 -32.52 -3.78 10.40
CA GLU A 56 -33.38 -4.41 9.37
C GLU A 56 -33.40 -3.65 8.04
N GLN A 57 -33.24 -2.32 8.10
CA GLN A 57 -33.23 -1.44 6.94
C GLN A 57 -31.96 -1.64 6.10
N PRO A 58 -32.08 -1.94 4.78
CA PRO A 58 -30.93 -2.00 3.89
C PRO A 58 -30.29 -0.62 3.70
N TYR A 59 -29.09 -0.58 3.15
CA TYR A 59 -28.50 0.67 2.67
C TYR A 59 -29.39 1.30 1.60
N GLY A 60 -29.62 2.60 1.72
CA GLY A 60 -30.38 3.39 0.75
C GLY A 60 -29.57 3.75 -0.49
N GLU A 61 -30.24 4.22 -1.54
CA GLU A 61 -29.57 4.64 -2.78
C GLU A 61 -28.60 5.79 -2.53
N GLU A 62 -28.97 6.79 -1.74
CA GLU A 62 -28.08 7.92 -1.38
C GLU A 62 -26.79 7.46 -0.68
N GLU A 63 -26.89 6.50 0.25
CA GLU A 63 -25.72 5.97 0.95
C GLU A 63 -24.80 5.18 0.01
N ILE A 64 -25.38 4.45 -0.94
CA ILE A 64 -24.64 3.73 -1.98
C ILE A 64 -23.98 4.72 -2.94
N THR A 65 -24.69 5.78 -3.35
CA THR A 65 -24.15 6.85 -4.18
C THR A 65 -22.98 7.55 -3.50
N ILE A 66 -23.09 7.91 -2.23
CA ILE A 66 -21.96 8.49 -1.46
C ILE A 66 -20.76 7.54 -1.44
N LEU A 67 -21.02 6.24 -1.25
CA LEU A 67 -19.96 5.24 -1.25
C LEU A 67 -19.26 5.15 -2.62
N GLU A 68 -20.03 5.14 -3.71
CA GLU A 68 -19.55 5.01 -5.10
C GLU A 68 -18.87 6.28 -5.62
N GLU A 69 -19.43 7.46 -5.33
CA GLU A 69 -19.02 8.73 -5.92
C GLU A 69 -18.04 9.51 -5.03
N GLU A 70 -18.04 9.29 -3.72
CA GLU A 70 -17.19 10.04 -2.79
C GLU A 70 -16.14 9.16 -2.11
N VAL A 71 -16.58 8.11 -1.40
CA VAL A 71 -15.70 7.34 -0.52
C VAL A 71 -14.71 6.48 -1.30
N ILE A 72 -15.19 5.68 -2.26
CA ILE A 72 -14.33 4.83 -3.10
C ILE A 72 -13.28 5.67 -3.84
N PRO A 73 -13.64 6.77 -4.53
CA PRO A 73 -12.67 7.64 -5.17
C PRO A 73 -11.66 8.27 -4.21
N ALA A 74 -12.09 8.68 -3.01
CA ALA A 74 -11.18 9.24 -2.01
C ALA A 74 -10.13 8.20 -1.54
N ILE A 75 -10.55 6.94 -1.34
CA ILE A 75 -9.64 5.84 -0.99
C ILE A 75 -8.64 5.57 -2.12
N GLN A 76 -9.12 5.52 -3.37
CA GLN A 76 -8.27 5.32 -4.54
C GLN A 76 -7.22 6.43 -4.70
N GLN A 77 -7.63 7.69 -4.52
CA GLN A 77 -6.71 8.84 -4.55
C GLN A 77 -5.67 8.78 -3.42
N CYS A 78 -6.09 8.38 -2.22
CA CYS A 78 -5.18 8.19 -1.09
C CYS A 78 -4.10 7.15 -1.42
N LEU A 79 -4.50 5.97 -1.90
CA LEU A 79 -3.56 4.90 -2.25
C LEU A 79 -2.59 5.34 -3.37
N ALA A 80 -3.10 5.95 -4.43
CA ALA A 80 -2.26 6.46 -5.52
C ALA A 80 -1.25 7.51 -5.03
N ARG A 81 -1.64 8.35 -4.07
CA ARG A 81 -0.73 9.34 -3.47
C ARG A 81 0.37 8.68 -2.63
N VAL A 82 0.05 7.60 -1.93
CA VAL A 82 1.05 6.85 -1.17
C VAL A 82 2.05 6.22 -2.11
N ASP A 83 1.59 5.61 -3.21
CA ASP A 83 2.46 5.02 -4.23
C ASP A 83 3.42 6.07 -4.82
N GLU A 84 2.92 7.26 -5.15
CA GLU A 84 3.76 8.39 -5.62
C GLU A 84 4.84 8.77 -4.60
N LEU A 85 4.49 8.82 -3.31
CA LEU A 85 5.41 9.17 -2.25
C LEU A 85 6.48 8.10 -2.05
N ASP A 86 6.09 6.82 -2.11
CA ASP A 86 7.01 5.68 -2.01
C ASP A 86 8.02 5.69 -3.16
N GLU A 87 7.57 5.90 -4.40
CA GLU A 87 8.45 6.02 -5.57
C GLU A 87 9.45 7.17 -5.43
N ARG A 88 8.98 8.33 -4.95
CA ARG A 88 9.84 9.51 -4.72
C ARG A 88 10.87 9.25 -3.62
N LEU A 89 10.47 8.57 -2.56
CA LEU A 89 11.35 8.23 -1.44
C LEU A 89 12.42 7.24 -1.89
N LEU A 90 12.05 6.21 -2.67
CA LEU A 90 12.98 5.24 -3.25
C LEU A 90 13.98 5.93 -4.17
N ALA A 91 13.53 6.78 -5.08
CA ALA A 91 14.40 7.52 -5.98
C ALA A 91 15.41 8.40 -5.23
N GLN A 92 14.97 9.08 -4.15
CA GLN A 92 15.86 9.87 -3.30
C GLN A 92 16.89 8.99 -2.59
N GLN A 93 16.48 7.82 -2.10
CA GLN A 93 17.37 6.88 -1.42
C GLN A 93 18.44 6.32 -2.38
N GLU A 94 18.06 5.95 -3.60
CA GLU A 94 19.00 5.50 -4.62
C GLU A 94 20.04 6.57 -4.97
N LEU A 95 19.63 7.84 -5.10
CA LEU A 95 20.55 8.95 -5.36
C LEU A 95 21.57 9.10 -4.24
N LEU A 96 21.13 9.07 -2.98
CA LEU A 96 22.03 9.14 -1.83
C LEU A 96 23.03 7.98 -1.80
N GLN A 97 22.55 6.76 -2.08
CA GLN A 97 23.42 5.58 -2.16
C GLN A 97 24.48 5.71 -3.26
N ARG A 98 24.12 6.24 -4.43
CA ARG A 98 25.06 6.48 -5.54
C ARG A 98 26.13 7.50 -5.17
N CYS A 99 25.72 8.65 -4.63
CA CYS A 99 26.67 9.69 -4.17
C CYS A 99 27.64 9.14 -3.12
N GLN A 100 27.16 8.31 -2.19
CA GLN A 100 27.99 7.72 -1.16
C GLN A 100 28.99 6.70 -1.72
N GLN A 101 28.56 5.86 -2.66
CA GLN A 101 29.44 4.93 -3.36
C GLN A 101 30.52 5.65 -4.19
N GLU A 102 30.20 6.80 -4.79
CA GLU A 102 31.16 7.62 -5.53
C GLU A 102 32.20 8.23 -4.57
N ALA A 103 31.77 8.83 -3.45
CA ALA A 103 32.67 9.37 -2.44
C ALA A 103 33.60 8.30 -1.85
N ASP A 104 33.08 7.10 -1.55
CA ASP A 104 33.87 5.97 -1.04
C ASP A 104 34.93 5.52 -2.07
N ARG A 105 34.59 5.51 -3.37
CA ARG A 105 35.53 5.18 -4.46
C ARG A 105 36.64 6.22 -4.59
N GLU A 106 36.30 7.51 -4.48
CA GLU A 106 37.28 8.59 -4.50
C GLU A 106 38.24 8.50 -3.32
N ALA A 107 37.71 8.32 -2.10
CA ALA A 107 38.51 8.16 -0.88
C ALA A 107 39.46 6.95 -0.95
N LEU A 108 39.00 5.82 -1.48
CA LEU A 108 39.84 4.63 -1.72
C LEU A 108 40.88 4.85 -2.82
N GLY A 109 40.61 5.72 -3.80
CA GLY A 109 41.56 6.15 -4.82
C GLY A 109 42.68 7.00 -4.23
N GLU A 110 42.31 8.03 -3.45
CA GLU A 110 43.25 8.93 -2.79
C GLU A 110 44.16 8.19 -1.80
N MET A 111 43.58 7.29 -0.98
CA MET A 111 44.36 6.49 -0.02
C MET A 111 45.38 5.59 -0.72
N ARG A 112 45.04 5.00 -1.87
CA ARG A 112 45.99 4.19 -2.66
C ARG A 112 47.12 5.03 -3.25
N LEU A 113 46.84 6.26 -3.68
CA LEU A 113 47.86 7.17 -4.20
C LEU A 113 48.81 7.67 -3.11
N GLN A 114 48.32 7.83 -1.87
CA GLN A 114 49.15 8.23 -0.72
C GLN A 114 50.09 7.11 -0.22
N MET A 115 49.79 5.85 -0.53
CA MET A 115 50.58 4.69 -0.12
C MET A 115 51.58 4.18 -1.18
N ALA A 116 51.60 4.80 -2.36
CA ALA A 116 52.51 4.49 -3.46
C ALA A 116 53.68 5.48 -3.52
#